data_AF-A0A968R7Q8-F1
#
_entry.id   AF-A0A968R7Q8-F1
#
_cell.length_a   1.000
_cell.length_b   1.000
_cell.length_c   1.000
_cell.angle_alpha   90.00
_cell.angle_beta   90.00
_cell.angle_gamma   90.00
#
_symmetry.space_group_name_H-M   'P 1'
#
loop_
_entity.id
_entity.type
_entity.pdbx_description
1 polymer ?
#
loop_
_entity_poly.entity_id
_entity_poly.type
_entity_poly.pdbx_seq_one_letter_code
_entity_poly.pdbx_strand_id
1 'polypeptide(L)'
;MIGDVKPWKYAPHLDLEAWVKSKPVLLSAMMFHRDWLNWVGGFDTRFECAEDVNLLLRLSLINCQADWLHQVTVCYRQHQHQSSQNTPKLAKSFEAVLTSFFEISDLPASMHSLKNQYLYQNFVWLAYHLYSNGHGSLMAQYLEKSLDYSQKSKIEAIADWVDKFSSYALDGDSSFSTYDFSSLSDWKNLMASLLFNEVKNHIHQ
;
A
#
# COMPACT_ATOMS: atom_id res chain seq x y z
N MET A 1 -11.09 15.41 -14.06
CA MET A 1 -12.04 16.30 -13.34
C MET A 1 -11.29 16.86 -12.14
N ILE A 2 -11.51 18.11 -11.73
CA ILE A 2 -10.94 18.62 -10.47
C ILE A 2 -11.97 18.32 -9.37
N GLY A 3 -11.56 17.62 -8.33
CA GLY A 3 -12.41 17.24 -7.20
C GLY A 3 -11.72 17.52 -5.87
N ASP A 4 -12.48 17.95 -4.87
CA ASP A 4 -11.98 18.16 -3.52
C ASP A 4 -11.70 16.82 -2.84
N VAL A 5 -10.46 16.64 -2.36
CA VAL A 5 -10.08 15.50 -1.51
C VAL A 5 -10.01 15.98 -0.06
N LYS A 6 -10.67 15.26 0.85
CA LYS A 6 -10.77 15.62 2.28
C LYS A 6 -10.28 14.46 3.17
N PRO A 7 -8.95 14.25 3.30
CA PRO A 7 -8.40 13.08 3.98
C PRO A 7 -8.84 12.91 5.43
N TRP A 8 -9.08 14.02 6.13
CA TRP A 8 -9.58 14.05 7.50
C TRP A 8 -10.94 13.35 7.71
N LYS A 9 -11.69 13.03 6.64
CA LYS A 9 -12.94 12.26 6.76
C LYS A 9 -12.70 10.77 7.03
N TYR A 10 -11.62 10.19 6.50
CA TYR A 10 -11.31 8.76 6.65
C TYR A 10 -10.11 8.50 7.57
N ALA A 11 -9.29 9.52 7.81
CA ALA A 11 -8.18 9.50 8.77
C ALA A 11 -8.27 10.73 9.69
N PRO A 12 -9.28 10.82 10.58
CA PRO A 12 -9.53 12.02 11.38
C PRO A 12 -8.42 12.33 12.39
N HIS A 13 -7.66 11.32 12.78
CA HIS A 13 -6.50 11.45 13.68
C HIS A 13 -5.24 11.04 12.92
N LEU A 14 -4.13 11.74 13.18
CA LEU A 14 -2.83 11.53 12.55
C LEU A 14 -1.86 10.82 13.51
N ASP A 15 -2.32 9.74 14.10
CA ASP A 15 -1.52 8.86 14.96
C ASP A 15 -0.78 7.77 14.16
N LEU A 16 0.05 6.99 14.85
CA LEU A 16 0.88 5.95 14.24
C LEU A 16 0.06 4.93 13.47
N GLU A 17 -1.08 4.51 14.02
CA GLU A 17 -1.93 3.53 13.38
C GLU A 17 -2.55 4.10 12.09
N ALA A 18 -3.03 5.35 12.12
CA ALA A 18 -3.56 6.03 10.95
C ALA A 18 -2.51 6.16 9.84
N TRP A 19 -1.27 6.56 10.18
CA TRP A 19 -0.19 6.64 9.21
C TRP A 19 0.17 5.28 8.62
N VAL A 20 0.16 4.20 9.40
CA VAL A 20 0.43 2.85 8.87
C VAL A 20 -0.74 2.35 8.03
N LYS A 21 -1.99 2.66 8.39
CA LYS A 21 -3.18 2.14 7.72
C LYS A 21 -3.53 2.88 6.43
N SER A 22 -3.74 4.19 6.50
CA SER A 22 -4.33 4.97 5.39
C SER A 22 -3.30 5.81 4.64
N LYS A 23 -2.13 6.07 5.24
CA LYS A 23 -1.03 6.84 4.64
C LYS A 23 -1.53 8.06 3.85
N PRO A 24 -2.26 9.01 4.48
CA PRO A 24 -2.84 10.15 3.77
C PRO A 24 -1.75 11.19 3.44
N VAL A 25 -0.82 10.80 2.59
CA VAL A 25 0.41 11.54 2.31
C VAL A 25 0.27 12.33 1.02
N LEU A 26 0.43 13.64 1.14
CA LEU A 26 0.65 14.55 0.02
C LEU A 26 1.63 15.60 0.50
N LEU A 27 2.91 15.40 0.21
CA LEU A 27 3.98 16.22 0.78
C LEU A 27 3.80 17.72 0.48
N SER A 28 3.28 18.07 -0.70
CA SER A 28 2.99 19.47 -1.07
C SER A 28 1.93 20.15 -0.21
N ALA A 29 1.10 19.39 0.52
CA ALA A 29 0.08 19.90 1.43
C ALA A 29 0.51 19.90 2.90
N MET A 30 1.76 19.50 3.21
CA MET A 30 2.24 19.34 4.57
C MET A 30 3.18 20.47 4.98
N MET A 31 3.11 20.84 6.27
CA MET A 31 4.04 21.75 6.91
C MET A 31 4.65 21.06 8.12
N PHE A 32 5.94 21.29 8.36
CA PHE A 32 6.68 20.64 9.44
C PHE A 32 7.39 21.69 10.28
N HIS A 33 7.39 21.49 11.61
CA HIS A 33 8.33 22.20 12.46
C HIS A 33 9.74 21.71 12.15
N ARG A 34 10.70 22.64 12.03
CA ARG A 34 12.09 22.32 11.69
C ARG A 34 12.70 21.30 12.66
N ASP A 35 12.45 21.46 13.95
CA ASP A 35 13.06 20.60 14.98
C ASP A 35 12.64 19.14 14.85
N TRP A 36 11.36 18.88 14.53
CA TRP A 36 10.88 17.52 14.28
C TRP A 36 11.61 16.86 13.11
N LEU A 37 11.83 17.59 12.01
CA LEU A 37 12.61 17.08 10.87
C LEU A 37 14.06 16.80 11.26
N ASN A 38 14.68 17.67 12.05
CA ASN A 38 16.05 17.49 12.52
C ASN A 38 16.19 16.27 13.44
N TRP A 39 15.24 16.05 14.35
CA TRP A 39 15.29 14.91 15.29
C TRP A 39 15.22 13.56 14.58
N VAL A 40 14.42 13.45 13.52
CA VAL A 40 14.35 12.20 12.74
C VAL A 40 15.41 12.11 11.65
N GLY A 41 16.13 13.19 11.34
CA GLY A 41 17.18 13.21 10.32
C GLY A 41 16.71 13.50 8.89
N GLY A 42 15.54 14.13 8.71
CA GLY A 42 15.00 14.52 7.41
C GLY A 42 14.63 13.34 6.51
N PHE A 43 14.61 13.55 5.19
CA PHE A 43 14.28 12.52 4.20
C PHE A 43 15.41 11.52 4.04
N ASP A 44 15.03 10.25 3.85
CA ASP A 44 15.98 9.16 3.61
C ASP A 44 15.96 8.76 2.14
N THR A 45 17.01 9.15 1.41
CA THR A 45 17.11 8.97 -0.06
C THR A 45 17.24 7.51 -0.48
N ARG A 46 17.38 6.56 0.46
CA ARG A 46 17.32 5.12 0.15
C ARG A 46 15.94 4.70 -0.36
N PHE A 47 14.90 5.50 -0.11
CA PHE A 47 13.51 5.20 -0.45
C PHE A 47 12.95 6.16 -1.52
N GLU A 48 13.66 6.39 -2.63
CA GLU A 48 13.47 7.43 -3.67
C GLU A 48 12.06 7.67 -4.28
N CYS A 49 11.03 6.91 -3.87
CA CYS A 49 9.63 7.10 -4.26
C CYS A 49 8.64 7.00 -3.09
N ALA A 50 9.15 6.87 -1.86
CA ALA A 50 8.40 6.65 -0.63
C ALA A 50 9.11 7.31 0.57
N GLU A 51 10.00 8.28 0.34
CA GLU A 51 10.72 8.97 1.41
C GLU A 51 9.76 9.72 2.34
N ASP A 52 8.65 10.20 1.78
CA ASP A 52 7.58 10.90 2.49
C ASP A 52 6.86 9.98 3.49
N VAL A 53 6.49 8.77 3.07
CA VAL A 53 5.91 7.74 3.93
C VAL A 53 6.92 7.34 5.01
N ASN A 54 8.19 7.12 4.64
CA ASN A 54 9.23 6.79 5.60
C ASN A 54 9.42 7.88 6.66
N LEU A 55 9.45 9.15 6.24
CA LEU A 55 9.58 10.30 7.12
C LEU A 55 8.42 10.37 8.12
N LEU A 56 7.18 10.24 7.64
CA LEU A 56 5.99 10.33 8.48
C LEU A 56 5.90 9.19 9.49
N LEU A 57 6.28 7.97 9.10
CA LEU A 57 6.37 6.85 10.03
C LEU A 57 7.41 7.11 11.13
N ARG A 58 8.60 7.62 10.78
CA ARG A 58 9.63 7.98 11.78
C ARG A 58 9.18 9.10 12.71
N LEU A 59 8.53 10.14 12.19
CA LEU A 59 7.96 11.23 12.99
C LEU A 59 6.91 10.69 13.96
N SER A 60 6.01 9.84 13.47
CA SER A 60 4.95 9.27 14.29
C SER A 60 5.47 8.35 15.39
N LEU A 61 6.54 7.58 15.13
CA LEU A 61 7.17 6.71 16.12
C LEU A 61 7.75 7.48 17.32
N ILE A 62 8.24 8.70 17.10
CA ILE A 62 8.72 9.57 18.18
C ILE A 62 7.59 10.42 18.79
N ASN A 63 6.33 10.07 18.54
CA ASN A 63 5.12 10.75 19.01
C ASN A 63 5.03 12.22 18.58
N CYS A 64 5.54 12.54 17.38
CA CYS A 64 5.32 13.85 16.76
C CYS A 64 3.83 14.15 16.68
N GLN A 65 3.41 15.25 17.27
CA GLN A 65 2.03 15.71 17.19
C GLN A 65 1.75 16.23 15.78
N ALA A 66 0.63 15.82 15.20
CA ALA A 66 0.17 16.25 13.90
C ALA A 66 -1.35 16.45 13.94
N ASP A 67 -1.84 17.44 13.20
CA ASP A 67 -3.27 17.74 13.11
C ASP A 67 -3.62 18.22 11.70
N TRP A 68 -4.90 18.11 11.36
CA TRP A 68 -5.44 18.55 10.09
C TRP A 68 -5.75 20.04 10.12
N LEU A 69 -5.23 20.76 9.13
CA LEU A 69 -5.91 21.94 8.64
C LEU A 69 -7.12 21.49 7.82
N HIS A 70 -8.33 21.66 8.36
CA HIS A 70 -9.59 21.17 7.78
C HIS A 70 -10.07 22.02 6.58
N GLN A 71 -9.18 22.25 5.63
CA GLN A 71 -9.40 23.07 4.45
C GLN A 71 -8.65 22.49 3.26
N VAL A 72 -9.23 22.60 2.07
CA VAL A 72 -8.53 22.29 0.82
C VAL A 72 -7.59 23.44 0.51
N THR A 73 -6.27 23.19 0.54
CA THR A 73 -5.23 24.22 0.42
C THR A 73 -4.36 24.11 -0.82
N VAL A 74 -4.36 22.96 -1.49
CA VAL A 74 -3.53 22.71 -2.67
C VAL A 74 -4.34 22.15 -3.83
N CYS A 75 -3.92 22.49 -5.04
CA CYS A 75 -4.39 21.86 -6.27
C CYS A 75 -3.22 21.07 -6.85
N TYR A 76 -3.37 19.75 -6.95
CA TYR A 76 -2.32 18.87 -7.47
C TYR A 76 -2.61 18.49 -8.92
N ARG A 77 -1.59 18.61 -9.78
CA ARG A 77 -1.72 18.25 -11.19
C ARG A 77 -1.50 16.75 -11.36
N GLN A 78 -2.51 16.04 -11.87
CA GLN A 78 -2.39 14.64 -12.25
C GLN A 78 -2.04 14.52 -13.74
N HIS A 79 -0.91 13.90 -14.06
CA HIS A 79 -0.52 13.58 -15.43
C HIS A 79 -0.70 12.07 -15.69
N GLN A 80 -1.51 11.70 -16.69
CA GLN A 80 -1.81 10.30 -17.03
C GLN A 80 -0.55 9.45 -17.36
N HIS A 81 0.53 10.07 -17.80
CA HIS A 81 1.72 9.37 -18.31
C HIS A 81 2.89 9.21 -17.33
N GLN A 82 2.93 9.93 -16.20
CA GLN A 82 4.04 9.80 -15.24
C GLN A 82 3.85 8.65 -14.24
N SER A 83 2.62 8.20 -14.01
CA SER A 83 2.30 7.15 -13.04
C SER A 83 2.84 5.76 -13.43
N SER A 84 2.80 5.40 -14.71
CA SER A 84 3.03 4.02 -15.16
C SER A 84 4.51 3.62 -15.28
N GLN A 85 5.40 4.56 -15.59
CA GLN A 85 6.82 4.26 -15.79
C GLN A 85 7.56 4.01 -14.46
N ASN A 86 7.10 4.61 -13.37
CA ASN A 86 7.74 4.48 -12.06
C ASN A 86 7.01 3.54 -11.09
N THR A 87 5.87 2.94 -11.45
CA THR A 87 5.10 2.06 -10.56
C THR A 87 5.93 0.90 -9.97
N PRO A 88 6.83 0.23 -10.73
CA PRO A 88 7.69 -0.81 -10.15
C PRO A 88 8.70 -0.26 -9.12
N LYS A 89 9.27 0.92 -9.37
CA LYS A 89 10.20 1.59 -8.45
C LYS A 89 9.48 2.05 -7.18
N LEU A 90 8.28 2.59 -7.34
CA LEU A 90 7.36 2.95 -6.26
C LEU A 90 7.06 1.73 -5.38
N ALA A 91 6.62 0.62 -5.99
CA ALA A 91 6.26 -0.59 -5.26
C ALA A 91 7.43 -1.15 -4.44
N LYS A 92 8.63 -1.22 -5.04
CA LYS A 92 9.85 -1.64 -4.33
C LYS A 92 10.21 -0.69 -3.18
N SER A 93 10.10 0.62 -3.40
CA SER A 93 10.40 1.61 -2.37
C SER A 93 9.41 1.51 -1.20
N PHE A 94 8.12 1.38 -1.50
CA PHE A 94 7.07 1.18 -0.49
C PHE A 94 7.26 -0.12 0.30
N GLU A 95 7.55 -1.23 -0.39
CA GLU A 95 7.86 -2.49 0.27
C GLU A 95 9.05 -2.35 1.22
N ALA A 96 10.14 -1.71 0.77
CA ALA A 96 11.33 -1.48 1.58
C ALA A 96 11.04 -0.63 2.82
N VAL A 97 10.22 0.43 2.69
CA VAL A 97 9.81 1.26 3.82
C VAL A 97 9.01 0.46 4.85
N LEU A 98 8.03 -0.32 4.41
CA LEU A 98 7.14 -1.06 5.32
C LEU A 98 7.87 -2.22 6.01
N THR A 99 8.67 -2.98 5.26
CA THR A 99 9.46 -4.07 5.82
C THR A 99 10.46 -3.54 6.86
N SER A 100 11.21 -2.49 6.52
CA SER A 100 12.14 -1.84 7.47
C SER A 100 11.43 -1.28 8.71
N PHE A 101 10.23 -0.70 8.55
CA PHE A 101 9.45 -0.19 9.67
C PHE A 101 9.05 -1.30 10.65
N PHE A 102 8.60 -2.45 10.16
CA PHE A 102 8.20 -3.59 10.99
C PHE A 102 9.37 -4.45 11.49
N GLU A 103 10.61 -4.06 11.20
CA GLU A 103 11.85 -4.63 11.75
C GLU A 103 12.41 -3.82 12.92
N ILE A 104 11.86 -2.63 13.19
CA ILE A 104 12.24 -1.80 14.34
C ILE A 104 11.94 -2.57 15.64
N SER A 105 12.97 -2.77 16.47
CA SER A 105 12.87 -3.58 17.69
C SER A 105 12.00 -2.95 18.77
N ASP A 106 11.98 -1.61 18.85
CA ASP A 106 11.22 -0.85 19.85
C ASP A 106 9.82 -0.42 19.33
N LEU A 107 9.27 -1.16 18.36
CA LEU A 107 7.94 -0.85 17.82
C LEU A 107 6.85 -1.14 18.88
N PRO A 108 5.83 -0.28 19.03
CA PRO A 108 4.75 -0.53 19.99
C PRO A 108 4.08 -1.89 19.78
N ALA A 109 3.75 -2.59 20.87
CA ALA A 109 3.15 -3.93 20.82
C ALA A 109 1.86 -3.99 19.99
N SER A 110 1.06 -2.92 19.99
CA SER A 110 -0.13 -2.79 19.14
C SER A 110 0.23 -2.89 17.66
N MET A 111 1.33 -2.27 17.22
CA MET A 111 1.79 -2.32 15.83
C MET A 111 2.34 -3.70 15.45
N HIS A 112 3.04 -4.38 16.37
CA HIS A 112 3.47 -5.76 16.13
C HIS A 112 2.28 -6.69 15.87
N SER A 113 1.20 -6.56 16.64
CA SER A 113 0.00 -7.39 16.46
C SER A 113 -0.70 -7.16 15.11
N LEU A 114 -0.54 -5.97 14.53
CA LEU A 114 -1.16 -5.57 13.26
C LEU A 114 -0.25 -5.76 12.05
N LYS A 115 1.01 -6.17 12.25
CA LYS A 115 2.03 -6.33 11.19
C LYS A 115 1.51 -7.11 10.00
N ASN A 116 1.02 -8.32 10.24
CA ASN A 116 0.56 -9.22 9.18
C ASN A 116 -0.64 -8.63 8.44
N GLN A 117 -1.61 -8.08 9.17
CA GLN A 117 -2.78 -7.45 8.57
C GLN A 117 -2.37 -6.28 7.65
N TYR A 118 -1.49 -5.40 8.10
CA TYR A 118 -1.08 -4.25 7.31
C TYR A 118 -0.18 -4.62 6.14
N LEU A 119 0.78 -5.53 6.32
CA LEU A 119 1.60 -6.00 5.21
C LEU A 119 0.75 -6.68 4.14
N TYR A 120 -0.18 -7.56 4.53
CA TYR A 120 -1.16 -8.14 3.60
C TYR A 120 -1.91 -7.07 2.81
N GLN A 121 -2.53 -6.10 3.50
CA GLN A 121 -3.30 -5.03 2.85
C GLN A 121 -2.43 -4.19 1.90
N ASN A 122 -1.20 -3.86 2.29
CA ASN A 122 -0.29 -3.07 1.47
C ASN A 122 0.19 -3.84 0.24
N PHE A 123 0.51 -5.13 0.36
CA PHE A 123 0.90 -5.94 -0.79
C PHE A 123 -0.23 -6.08 -1.82
N VAL A 124 -1.48 -6.24 -1.37
CA VAL A 124 -2.65 -6.25 -2.26
C VAL A 124 -2.87 -4.89 -2.92
N TRP A 125 -2.70 -3.78 -2.19
CA TRP A 125 -2.79 -2.44 -2.76
C TRP A 125 -1.69 -2.18 -3.82
N LEU A 126 -0.45 -2.56 -3.54
CA LEU A 126 0.66 -2.46 -4.50
C LEU A 126 0.40 -3.32 -5.75
N ALA A 127 -0.12 -4.54 -5.57
CA ALA A 127 -0.50 -5.41 -6.67
C ALA A 127 -1.57 -4.77 -7.57
N TYR A 128 -2.57 -4.09 -6.98
CA TYR A 128 -3.57 -3.34 -7.73
C TYR A 128 -2.94 -2.22 -8.57
N HIS A 129 -2.06 -1.41 -7.96
CA HIS A 129 -1.38 -0.33 -8.69
C HIS A 129 -0.51 -0.85 -9.83
N LEU A 130 0.20 -1.96 -9.61
CA LEU A 130 0.97 -2.64 -10.65
C LEU A 130 0.06 -3.12 -11.80
N TYR A 131 -1.08 -3.74 -11.48
CA TYR A 131 -2.08 -4.13 -12.48
C TYR A 131 -2.61 -2.93 -13.28
N SER A 132 -3.06 -1.87 -12.61
CA SER A 132 -3.65 -0.69 -13.24
C SER A 132 -2.66 0.07 -14.14
N ASN A 133 -1.35 -0.15 -13.96
CA ASN A 133 -0.29 0.42 -14.78
C ASN A 133 0.35 -0.59 -15.77
N GLY A 134 -0.25 -1.77 -15.96
CA GLY A 134 0.15 -2.75 -16.97
C GLY A 134 1.27 -3.70 -16.56
N HIS A 135 1.65 -3.76 -15.28
CA HIS A 135 2.73 -4.60 -14.75
C HIS A 135 2.19 -5.93 -14.20
N GLY A 136 1.54 -6.74 -15.05
CA GLY A 136 0.85 -7.98 -14.65
C GLY A 136 1.74 -9.00 -13.91
N SER A 137 2.96 -9.24 -14.40
CA SER A 137 3.89 -10.18 -13.76
C SER A 137 4.30 -9.75 -12.35
N LEU A 138 4.53 -8.44 -12.13
CA LEU A 138 4.82 -7.92 -10.80
C LEU A 138 3.57 -7.94 -9.92
N MET A 139 2.39 -7.63 -10.46
CA MET A 139 1.13 -7.79 -9.72
C MET A 139 1.01 -9.21 -9.15
N ALA A 140 1.24 -10.24 -9.97
CA ALA A 140 1.14 -11.62 -9.52
C ALA A 140 2.12 -11.94 -8.38
N GLN A 141 3.37 -11.46 -8.48
CA GLN A 141 4.37 -11.63 -7.42
C GLN A 141 3.96 -10.96 -6.11
N TYR A 142 3.38 -9.75 -6.16
CA TYR A 142 2.93 -9.05 -4.96
C TYR A 142 1.69 -9.69 -4.33
N LEU A 143 0.77 -10.25 -5.13
CA LEU A 143 -0.33 -11.05 -4.60
C LEU A 143 0.18 -12.32 -3.92
N GLU A 144 1.11 -13.04 -4.53
CA GLU A 144 1.72 -14.23 -3.93
C GLU A 144 2.43 -13.89 -2.61
N LYS A 145 3.26 -12.85 -2.57
CA LYS A 145 3.88 -12.34 -1.33
C LYS A 145 2.87 -11.98 -0.24
N SER A 146 1.69 -11.49 -0.61
CA SER A 146 0.67 -11.14 0.37
C SER A 146 0.22 -12.36 1.20
N LEU A 147 0.27 -13.57 0.63
CA LEU A 147 -0.14 -14.79 1.31
C LEU A 147 0.72 -15.10 2.54
N ASP A 148 2.00 -14.73 2.55
CA ASP A 148 2.90 -14.91 3.69
C ASP A 148 2.42 -14.17 4.96
N TYR A 149 1.55 -13.17 4.79
CA TYR A 149 1.01 -12.32 5.85
C TYR A 149 -0.48 -12.56 6.10
N SER A 150 -1.07 -13.58 5.49
CA SER A 150 -2.49 -13.91 5.62
C SER A 150 -2.69 -15.23 6.36
N GLN A 151 -3.75 -15.30 7.17
CA GLN A 151 -4.24 -16.56 7.75
C GLN A 151 -5.42 -17.14 6.94
N LYS A 152 -5.83 -16.47 5.86
CA LYS A 152 -6.90 -16.93 4.97
C LYS A 152 -6.45 -18.15 4.18
N SER A 153 -7.38 -19.03 3.86
CA SER A 153 -7.15 -20.02 2.80
C SER A 153 -6.85 -19.31 1.47
N LYS A 154 -6.23 -20.01 0.52
CA LYS A 154 -5.91 -19.42 -0.78
C LYS A 154 -7.17 -18.94 -1.51
N ILE A 155 -8.27 -19.70 -1.42
CA ILE A 155 -9.55 -19.35 -2.04
C ILE A 155 -10.11 -18.05 -1.43
N GLU A 156 -10.10 -17.93 -0.10
CA GLU A 156 -10.54 -16.71 0.58
C GLU A 156 -9.63 -15.51 0.25
N ALA A 157 -8.32 -15.71 0.16
CA ALA A 157 -7.38 -14.66 -0.25
C ALA A 157 -7.63 -14.20 -1.69
N ILE A 158 -7.85 -15.14 -2.63
CA ILE A 158 -8.19 -14.84 -4.02
C ILE A 158 -9.47 -14.00 -4.11
N ALA A 159 -10.52 -14.37 -3.37
CA ALA A 159 -11.77 -13.61 -3.32
C ALA A 159 -11.53 -12.20 -2.76
N ASP A 160 -10.79 -12.08 -1.64
CA ASP A 160 -10.43 -10.80 -1.03
C ASP A 160 -9.63 -9.88 -1.97
N TRP A 161 -8.73 -10.45 -2.79
CA TRP A 161 -7.98 -9.68 -3.79
C TRP A 161 -8.91 -9.05 -4.83
N VAL A 162 -9.85 -9.83 -5.38
CA VAL A 162 -10.81 -9.35 -6.38
C VAL A 162 -11.73 -8.28 -5.82
N ASP A 163 -12.23 -8.47 -4.59
CA ASP A 163 -13.08 -7.49 -3.89
C ASP A 163 -12.33 -6.17 -3.64
N LYS A 164 -11.07 -6.26 -3.23
CA LYS A 164 -10.22 -5.08 -3.01
C LYS A 164 -9.87 -4.36 -4.30
N PHE A 165 -9.51 -5.08 -5.36
CA PHE A 165 -9.23 -4.46 -6.67
C PHE A 165 -10.46 -3.71 -7.19
N SER A 166 -11.65 -4.29 -7.00
CA SER A 166 -12.93 -3.64 -7.32
C SER A 166 -13.11 -2.35 -6.50
N SER A 167 -12.86 -2.42 -5.19
CA SER A 167 -12.99 -1.27 -4.29
C SER A 167 -11.99 -0.16 -4.62
N TYR A 168 -10.73 -0.48 -4.86
CA TYR A 168 -9.69 0.49 -5.21
C TYR A 168 -9.94 1.18 -6.56
N ALA A 169 -10.54 0.48 -7.52
CA ALA A 169 -10.91 1.06 -8.80
C ALA A 169 -12.03 2.10 -8.66
N LEU A 170 -13.05 1.80 -7.85
CA LEU A 170 -14.14 2.73 -7.54
C LEU A 170 -13.62 4.02 -6.88
N ASP A 171 -12.60 3.91 -6.02
CA ASP A 171 -11.97 5.08 -5.38
C ASP A 171 -11.13 5.92 -6.36
N GLY A 172 -10.67 5.33 -7.48
CA GLY A 172 -9.72 5.92 -8.42
C GLY A 172 -10.31 6.39 -9.76
N ASP A 173 -11.62 6.62 -9.84
CA ASP A 173 -12.36 6.94 -11.08
C ASP A 173 -12.13 5.94 -12.24
N SER A 174 -11.71 4.71 -11.90
CA SER A 174 -11.38 3.65 -12.86
C SER A 174 -12.37 2.50 -12.75
N SER A 175 -12.63 1.80 -13.85
CA SER A 175 -13.42 0.56 -13.81
C SER A 175 -12.50 -0.66 -13.69
N PHE A 176 -12.84 -1.57 -12.78
CA PHE A 176 -12.22 -2.89 -12.71
C PHE A 176 -13.17 -3.93 -13.31
N SER A 177 -12.70 -4.64 -14.33
CA SER A 177 -13.44 -5.71 -14.99
C SER A 177 -12.89 -7.06 -14.54
N THR A 178 -13.68 -7.79 -13.74
CA THR A 178 -13.31 -9.13 -13.28
C THR A 178 -13.11 -10.09 -14.45
N TYR A 179 -13.90 -9.94 -15.52
CA TYR A 179 -13.76 -10.70 -16.75
C TYR A 179 -12.39 -10.47 -17.41
N ASP A 180 -12.03 -9.21 -17.65
CA ASP A 180 -10.75 -8.87 -18.29
C ASP A 180 -9.57 -9.28 -17.40
N PHE A 181 -9.66 -9.04 -16.09
CA PHE A 181 -8.66 -9.47 -15.13
C PHE A 181 -8.45 -10.99 -15.13
N SER A 182 -9.55 -11.76 -15.12
CA SER A 182 -9.49 -13.23 -15.17
C SER A 182 -8.90 -13.77 -16.48
N SER A 183 -8.91 -12.96 -17.53
CA SER A 183 -8.37 -13.33 -18.85
C SER A 183 -6.85 -13.20 -18.94
N LEU A 184 -6.22 -12.42 -18.04
CA LEU A 184 -4.78 -12.15 -18.03
C LEU A 184 -3.95 -13.43 -17.87
N SER A 185 -2.90 -13.56 -18.68
CA SER A 185 -1.98 -14.69 -18.61
C SER A 185 -1.27 -14.79 -17.25
N ASP A 186 -0.82 -13.65 -16.70
CA ASP A 186 -0.17 -13.60 -15.39
C ASP A 186 -1.12 -14.07 -14.27
N TRP A 187 -2.39 -13.66 -14.32
CA TRP A 187 -3.41 -14.11 -13.38
C TRP A 187 -3.68 -15.61 -13.49
N LYS A 188 -3.87 -16.12 -14.72
CA LYS A 188 -4.09 -17.55 -14.97
C LYS A 188 -2.93 -18.40 -14.48
N ASN A 189 -1.70 -17.94 -14.69
CA ASN A 189 -0.49 -18.62 -14.21
C ASN A 189 -0.43 -18.65 -12.67
N LEU A 190 -0.77 -17.53 -12.02
CA LEU A 190 -0.89 -17.47 -10.56
C LEU A 190 -1.99 -18.40 -10.01
N MET A 191 -3.18 -18.39 -10.62
CA MET A 191 -4.26 -19.31 -10.20
C MET A 191 -3.83 -20.76 -10.37
N ALA A 192 -3.14 -21.08 -11.46
CA ALA A 192 -2.62 -22.41 -11.68
C ALA A 192 -1.59 -22.79 -10.59
N SER A 193 -0.62 -21.93 -10.26
CA SER A 193 0.37 -22.23 -9.22
C SER A 193 -0.27 -22.39 -7.84
N LEU A 194 -1.27 -21.57 -7.50
CA LEU A 194 -1.89 -21.60 -6.19
C LEU A 194 -2.82 -22.80 -6.01
N LEU A 195 -3.64 -23.11 -7.03
CA LEU A 195 -4.71 -24.12 -6.95
C LEU A 195 -4.24 -25.53 -7.35
N PHE A 196 -3.34 -25.69 -8.34
CA PHE A 196 -2.83 -27.03 -8.69
C PHE A 196 -1.90 -27.62 -7.62
N ASN A 197 -1.22 -26.77 -6.83
CA ASN A 197 -0.39 -27.24 -5.71
C ASN A 197 -1.22 -27.77 -4.53
N GLU A 198 -2.51 -27.44 -4.41
CA GLU A 198 -3.39 -28.03 -3.38
C GLU A 198 -3.83 -29.45 -3.72
N VAL A 199 -4.06 -29.74 -5.01
CA VAL A 199 -4.49 -31.07 -5.47
C VAL A 199 -3.43 -32.13 -5.19
N LYS A 200 -2.13 -31.78 -5.28
CA LYS A 200 -1.05 -32.73 -4.93
C LYS A 200 -0.93 -33.00 -3.42
N ASN A 201 -1.20 -32.01 -2.58
CA ASN A 201 -1.09 -32.17 -1.12
C ASN A 201 -2.28 -32.96 -0.53
N HIS A 202 -3.44 -32.94 -1.18
CA HIS A 202 -4.59 -33.76 -0.78
C HIS A 202 -4.60 -35.19 -1.32
N ILE A 203 -3.73 -35.54 -2.29
CA ILE A 203 -3.60 -36.91 -2.83
C ILE A 203 -2.56 -37.74 -2.06
N HIS A 204 -1.81 -37.12 -1.14
CA HIS A 204 -0.77 -37.78 -0.33
C HIS A 204 -1.02 -37.77 1.19
N GLN A 205 -2.25 -37.51 1.62
CA GLN A 205 -2.73 -37.79 3.00
C GLN A 205 -3.70 -38.96 2.96
#